data_AF-A0A2U2AQB6-F1
#
_entry.id   AF-A0A2U2AQB6-F1
#
_cell.length_a   1.000
_cell.length_b   1.000
_cell.length_c   1.000
_cell.angle_alpha   90.00
_cell.angle_beta   90.00
_cell.angle_gamma   90.00
#
_symmetry.space_group_name_H-M   'P 1'
#
loop_
_entity.id
_entity.type
_entity.pdbx_description
1 polymer ?
#
loop_
_entity_poly.entity_id
_entity_poly.type
_entity_poly.pdbx_seq_one_letter_code
_entity_poly.pdbx_strand_id
1 'polypeptide(L)'
;MATFEEAMQEAFASAPGHEIIYYTIEINHPAFEVPIRLVQGNDNIVAKLEDEADTNPGEMVEFIGAPWELSLPKVEEGTIPEIQLTFDNVSREITNHISEAVKREDPVKVVFRPYLDSSLDAGPQMKVPIEMEVLEATANNYQIQLTANVEDVFHAAFPLTRYIHDRFPTLSYNT
;
A
#
# COMPACT_ATOMS: atom_id res chain seq x y z
N MET A 1 -6.54 -14.91 9.31
CA MET A 1 -6.39 -14.58 7.88
C MET A 1 -6.01 -13.13 7.91
N ALA A 2 -4.77 -12.77 7.59
CA ALA A 2 -4.19 -11.47 7.90
C ALA A 2 -5.07 -10.34 7.34
N THR A 3 -5.88 -9.69 8.18
CA THR A 3 -6.62 -8.49 7.79
C THR A 3 -5.62 -7.37 7.48
N PHE A 4 -6.06 -6.31 6.78
CA PHE A 4 -5.23 -5.12 6.58
C PHE A 4 -4.63 -4.61 7.90
N GLU A 5 -5.41 -4.68 8.98
CA GLU A 5 -4.97 -4.34 10.33
C GLU A 5 -3.89 -5.30 10.85
N GLU A 6 -4.02 -6.61 10.62
CA GLU A 6 -2.97 -7.59 10.99
C GLU A 6 -1.68 -7.38 10.16
N ALA A 7 -1.78 -7.06 8.87
CA ALA A 7 -0.61 -6.73 8.04
C ALA A 7 0.08 -5.43 8.49
N MET A 8 -0.71 -4.41 8.83
CA MET A 8 -0.22 -3.17 9.39
C MET A 8 0.41 -3.39 10.78
N GLN A 9 -0.22 -4.22 11.63
CA GLN A 9 0.29 -4.60 12.95
C GLN A 9 1.57 -5.43 12.87
N GLU A 10 1.70 -6.35 11.91
CA GLU A 10 2.92 -7.13 11.68
C GLU A 10 4.09 -6.22 11.27
N ALA A 11 3.83 -5.21 10.42
CA ALA A 11 4.80 -4.18 10.09
C ALA A 11 5.21 -3.36 11.34
N PHE A 12 4.25 -2.97 12.19
CA PHE A 12 4.53 -2.27 13.45
C PHE A 12 5.26 -3.12 14.50
N ALA A 13 4.97 -4.42 14.59
CA ALA A 13 5.58 -5.32 15.58
C ALA A 13 7.05 -5.65 15.25
N SER A 14 7.44 -5.48 13.99
CA SER A 14 8.79 -5.74 13.50
C SER A 14 9.73 -4.54 13.66
N ALA A 15 9.19 -3.34 13.88
CA ALA A 15 9.98 -2.11 14.04
C ALA A 15 10.45 -1.95 15.50
N PRO A 16 11.77 -1.86 15.79
CA PRO A 16 12.25 -1.38 17.08
C PRO A 16 11.66 0.00 17.39
N GLY A 17 11.22 0.23 18.63
CA GLY A 17 10.40 1.39 19.04
C GLY A 17 11.02 2.80 18.93
N HIS A 18 12.01 3.00 18.07
CA HIS A 18 12.63 4.28 17.74
C HIS A 18 12.80 4.51 16.22
N GLU A 19 12.22 3.64 15.40
CA GLU A 19 12.39 3.68 13.95
C GLU A 19 11.24 4.44 13.27
N ILE A 20 11.60 5.33 12.34
CA ILE A 20 10.62 6.09 11.55
C ILE A 20 10.10 5.18 10.45
N ILE A 21 8.78 5.04 10.38
CA ILE A 21 8.09 4.32 9.31
C ILE A 21 7.57 5.34 8.31
N TYR A 22 7.98 5.18 7.05
CA TYR A 22 7.41 5.94 5.94
C TYR A 22 6.31 5.13 5.29
N TYR A 23 5.10 5.68 5.29
CA TYR A 23 4.01 5.12 4.52
C TYR A 23 4.08 5.70 3.12
N THR A 24 4.10 4.83 2.12
CA THR A 24 4.12 5.23 0.72
C THR A 24 2.95 4.63 -0.02
N ILE A 25 2.53 5.35 -1.05
CA ILE A 25 1.56 4.87 -2.01
C ILE A 25 2.07 5.08 -3.43
N GLU A 26 1.67 4.21 -4.32
CA GLU A 26 1.87 4.31 -5.76
C GLU A 26 0.52 4.19 -6.45
N ILE A 27 0.14 5.21 -7.20
CA ILE A 27 -1.10 5.23 -7.97
C ILE A 27 -0.75 4.96 -9.42
N ASN A 28 -1.28 3.86 -9.95
CA ASN A 28 -1.04 3.40 -11.30
C ASN A 28 -2.37 3.34 -12.08
N HIS A 29 -2.30 3.70 -13.36
CA HIS A 29 -3.43 3.62 -14.28
C HIS A 29 -2.88 3.52 -15.71
N PRO A 30 -3.48 2.76 -16.65
CA PRO A 30 -2.97 2.60 -18.01
C PRO A 30 -2.81 3.90 -18.81
N ALA A 31 -3.50 4.97 -18.42
CA ALA A 31 -3.37 6.29 -19.02
C ALA A 31 -2.17 7.11 -18.51
N PHE A 32 -1.52 6.67 -17.43
CA PHE A 32 -0.36 7.36 -16.87
C PHE A 32 0.91 6.89 -17.59
N GLU A 33 1.73 7.82 -18.05
CA GLU A 33 3.05 7.49 -18.60
C GLU A 33 4.00 7.00 -17.50
N VAL A 34 3.83 7.53 -16.29
CA VAL A 34 4.61 7.18 -15.09
C VAL A 34 3.65 7.12 -13.88
N PRO A 35 3.78 6.14 -12.99
CA PRO A 35 2.98 6.09 -11.75
C PRO A 35 3.21 7.31 -10.86
N ILE A 36 2.17 7.70 -10.13
CA ILE A 36 2.25 8.78 -9.13
C ILE A 36 2.68 8.15 -7.80
N ARG A 37 3.83 8.56 -7.28
CA ARG A 37 4.43 8.01 -6.05
C ARG A 37 4.47 9.06 -4.95
N LEU A 38 3.78 8.78 -3.83
CA LEU A 38 3.68 9.71 -2.70
C LEU A 38 4.14 9.03 -1.41
N VAL A 39 4.81 9.81 -0.55
CA VAL A 39 5.15 9.43 0.84
C VAL A 39 4.41 10.32 1.81
N GLN A 40 3.91 9.75 2.90
CA GLN A 40 3.22 10.49 3.94
C GLN A 40 4.19 11.46 4.61
N GLY A 41 3.88 12.76 4.56
CA GLY A 41 4.67 13.81 5.18
C GLY A 41 5.01 14.92 4.20
N ASN A 42 6.09 15.66 4.48
CA ASN A 42 6.53 16.78 3.65
C ASN A 42 7.86 16.53 2.94
N ASP A 43 8.60 15.51 3.37
CA ASP A 43 9.92 15.20 2.84
C ASP A 43 9.82 14.13 1.77
N ASN A 44 10.49 14.35 0.64
CA ASN A 44 10.66 13.31 -0.36
C ASN A 44 11.60 12.23 0.18
N ILE A 45 11.35 10.99 -0.22
CA ILE A 45 12.26 9.88 0.06
C ILE A 45 12.64 9.18 -1.24
N VAL A 46 13.81 8.57 -1.27
CA VAL A 46 14.20 7.66 -2.35
C VAL A 46 14.28 6.27 -1.75
N ALA A 47 13.52 5.33 -2.30
CA ALA A 47 13.44 3.97 -1.78
C ALA A 47 13.45 2.94 -2.91
N LYS A 48 13.97 1.75 -2.61
CA LYS A 48 13.99 0.63 -3.55
C LYS A 48 12.61 0.00 -3.67
N LEU A 49 12.14 -0.24 -4.90
CA LEU A 49 10.95 -1.06 -5.14
C LEU A 49 11.27 -2.56 -5.02
N GLU A 50 10.24 -3.35 -4.78
CA GLU A 50 10.34 -4.81 -4.85
C GLU A 50 10.80 -5.28 -6.25
N ASP A 51 11.55 -6.38 -6.29
CA ASP A 51 12.08 -6.90 -7.56
C ASP A 51 10.96 -7.42 -8.51
N GLU A 52 9.74 -7.59 -7.99
CA GLU A 52 8.55 -8.02 -8.72
C GLU A 52 7.56 -6.87 -9.00
N ALA A 53 7.95 -5.61 -8.77
CA ALA A 53 7.06 -4.47 -8.98
C ALA A 53 6.65 -4.36 -10.46
N ASP A 54 5.37 -4.05 -10.69
CA ASP A 54 4.82 -3.84 -12.05
C ASP A 54 5.57 -2.76 -12.84
N THR A 55 6.11 -1.77 -12.14
CA THR A 55 6.89 -0.68 -12.71
C THR A 55 8.22 -0.53 -11.97
N ASN A 56 9.30 -0.31 -12.72
CA ASN A 56 10.64 -0.09 -12.16
C ASN A 56 11.09 -1.16 -11.14
N PRO A 57 11.04 -2.48 -11.49
CA PRO A 57 11.34 -3.56 -10.56
C PRO A 57 12.76 -3.45 -10.01
N GLY A 58 12.89 -3.46 -8.69
CA GLY A 58 14.17 -3.40 -7.99
C GLY A 58 14.94 -2.07 -8.13
N GLU A 59 14.35 -1.03 -8.73
CA GLU A 59 14.99 0.27 -8.91
C GLU A 59 14.76 1.19 -7.70
N MET A 60 15.66 2.15 -7.52
CA MET A 60 15.49 3.25 -6.58
C MET A 60 14.57 4.30 -7.22
N VAL A 61 13.43 4.57 -6.58
CA VAL A 61 12.45 5.54 -7.06
C VAL A 61 12.23 6.64 -6.03
N GLU A 62 11.94 7.85 -6.50
CA GLU A 62 11.58 8.96 -5.64
C GLU A 62 10.08 8.94 -5.32
N PHE A 63 9.75 9.04 -4.04
CA PHE A 63 8.42 9.30 -3.54
C PHE A 63 8.32 10.75 -3.10
N ILE A 64 7.32 11.46 -3.62
CA ILE A 64 7.13 12.88 -3.32
C ILE A 64 6.38 13.03 -2.00
N GLY A 65 6.91 13.88 -1.12
CA GLY A 65 6.27 14.20 0.15
C GLY A 65 4.93 14.88 -0.06
N ALA A 66 3.86 14.25 0.41
CA ALA A 66 2.53 14.85 0.43
C ALA A 66 1.80 14.49 1.74
N PRO A 67 1.06 15.43 2.34
CA PRO A 67 0.20 15.11 3.47
C PRO A 67 -1.00 14.32 2.96
N TRP A 68 -1.15 13.10 3.46
CA TRP A 68 -2.31 12.26 3.20
C TRP A 68 -2.66 11.41 4.42
N GLU A 69 -3.91 10.98 4.45
CA GLU A 69 -4.50 10.18 5.52
C GLU A 69 -5.19 8.95 4.95
N LEU A 70 -4.97 7.79 5.58
CA LEU A 70 -5.69 6.55 5.32
C LEU A 70 -6.67 6.30 6.46
N SER A 71 -7.95 6.22 6.11
CA SER A 71 -9.03 5.91 7.04
C SER A 71 -9.59 4.52 6.73
N LEU A 72 -9.57 3.66 7.75
CA LEU A 72 -10.17 2.34 7.67
C LEU A 72 -11.69 2.45 7.83
N PRO A 73 -12.47 1.73 7.01
CA PRO A 73 -13.91 1.71 7.16
C PRO A 73 -14.29 1.04 8.48
N LYS A 74 -15.47 1.41 9.00
CA LYS A 74 -16.13 0.58 10.00
C LYS A 74 -16.57 -0.68 9.27
N VAL A 75 -15.95 -1.81 9.60
CA VAL A 75 -16.34 -3.12 9.07
C VAL A 75 -17.79 -3.38 9.49
N GLU A 76 -18.71 -3.34 8.53
CA GLU A 76 -20.08 -3.79 8.72
C GLU A 76 -20.19 -5.23 8.17
N GLU A 77 -20.80 -6.13 8.95
CA GLU A 77 -21.00 -7.53 8.52
C GLU A 77 -21.80 -7.59 7.21
N GLY A 78 -21.15 -8.03 6.13
CA GLY A 78 -21.79 -8.25 4.83
C GLY A 78 -21.40 -7.29 3.71
N THR A 79 -20.55 -6.28 3.98
CA THR A 79 -20.07 -5.33 2.97
C THR A 79 -18.57 -5.52 2.71
N ILE A 80 -18.13 -5.30 1.47
CA ILE A 80 -16.70 -5.26 1.13
C ILE A 80 -16.09 -4.05 1.84
N PRO A 81 -14.97 -4.19 2.55
CA PRO A 81 -14.35 -3.06 3.22
C PRO A 81 -13.82 -2.04 2.21
N GLU A 82 -14.31 -0.80 2.31
CA GLU A 82 -13.87 0.36 1.52
C GLU A 82 -12.87 1.23 2.30
N ILE A 83 -11.65 1.36 1.82
CA ILE A 83 -10.64 2.25 2.41
C ILE A 83 -10.79 3.65 1.81
N GLN A 84 -10.72 4.67 2.67
CA GLN A 84 -10.70 6.07 2.23
C GLN A 84 -9.28 6.62 2.33
N LEU A 85 -8.79 7.14 1.22
CA LEU A 85 -7.52 7.85 1.12
C LEU A 85 -7.79 9.33 0.86
N THR A 86 -7.30 10.20 1.73
CA THR A 86 -7.48 11.65 1.59
C THR A 86 -6.13 12.31 1.39
N PHE A 87 -6.00 13.11 0.34
CA PHE A 87 -4.78 13.83 -0.02
C PHE A 87 -5.03 15.32 0.07
N ASP A 88 -4.26 16.02 0.88
CA ASP A 88 -4.33 17.47 1.00
C ASP A 88 -3.18 18.12 0.22
N ASN A 89 -3.43 19.29 -0.37
CA ASN A 89 -2.40 20.09 -1.05
C ASN A 89 -1.71 19.38 -2.24
N VAL A 90 -2.40 18.44 -2.87
CA VAL A 90 -1.97 17.82 -4.12
C VAL A 90 -2.08 18.80 -5.29
N SER A 91 -1.11 18.74 -6.21
CA SER A 91 -1.09 19.65 -7.36
C SER A 91 -2.33 19.44 -8.23
N ARG A 92 -2.85 20.53 -8.81
CA ARG A 92 -4.05 20.49 -9.66
C ARG A 92 -3.90 19.56 -10.86
N GLU A 93 -2.68 19.35 -11.32
CA GLU A 93 -2.34 18.40 -12.39
C GLU A 93 -2.63 16.97 -11.94
N ILE A 94 -2.08 16.54 -10.80
CA ILE A 94 -2.35 15.22 -10.20
C ILE A 94 -3.85 15.02 -9.97
N THR A 95 -4.53 16.06 -9.46
CA THR A 95 -5.99 16.04 -9.27
C THR A 95 -6.76 15.77 -10.55
N ASN A 96 -6.43 16.48 -11.63
CA ASN A 96 -7.09 16.29 -12.90
C ASN A 96 -6.81 14.89 -13.45
N HIS A 97 -5.55 14.45 -13.44
CA HIS A 97 -5.15 13.13 -13.92
C HIS A 97 -5.87 11.99 -13.20
N ILE A 98 -5.95 12.04 -11.87
CA ILE A 98 -6.66 11.03 -11.07
C ILE A 98 -8.17 11.08 -11.36
N SER A 99 -8.76 12.27 -11.41
CA SER A 99 -10.19 12.43 -11.68
C SER A 99 -10.60 12.01 -13.10
N GLU A 100 -9.69 12.09 -14.06
CA GLU A 100 -9.90 11.61 -15.43
C GLU A 100 -9.69 10.11 -15.53
N ALA A 101 -8.72 9.56 -14.80
CA ALA A 101 -8.48 8.13 -14.74
C ALA A 101 -9.68 7.37 -14.16
N VAL A 102 -10.27 7.85 -13.06
CA VAL A 102 -11.44 7.22 -12.42
C VAL A 102 -12.70 7.27 -13.29
N LYS A 103 -12.76 8.15 -14.29
CA LYS A 103 -13.88 8.20 -15.26
C LYS A 103 -13.75 7.20 -16.40
N ARG A 104 -12.60 6.54 -16.54
CA ARG A 104 -12.36 5.54 -17.58
C ARG A 104 -12.83 4.17 -17.09
N GLU A 105 -12.99 3.24 -18.04
CA GLU A 105 -13.36 1.85 -17.73
C GLU A 105 -12.17 1.06 -17.14
N ASP A 106 -10.95 1.57 -17.30
CA ASP A 106 -9.75 0.94 -16.76
C ASP A 106 -9.62 1.19 -15.24
N PRO A 107 -9.26 0.17 -14.45
CA PRO A 107 -9.14 0.30 -13.00
C PRO A 107 -7.92 1.16 -12.64
N VAL A 108 -8.11 2.07 -11.67
CA VAL A 108 -6.99 2.78 -11.02
C VAL A 108 -6.52 1.94 -9.85
N LYS A 109 -5.25 1.52 -9.89
CA LYS A 109 -4.62 0.73 -8.84
C LYS A 109 -3.84 1.62 -7.89
N VAL A 110 -3.97 1.38 -6.60
CA VAL A 110 -3.17 2.00 -5.54
C VAL A 110 -2.42 0.92 -4.80
N VAL A 111 -1.10 1.05 -4.76
CA VAL A 111 -0.21 0.10 -4.10
C VAL A 111 0.38 0.75 -2.86
N PHE A 112 0.11 0.19 -1.68
CA PHE A 112 0.59 0.69 -0.40
C PHE A 112 1.81 -0.10 0.08
N ARG A 113 2.86 0.62 0.48
CA ARG A 113 4.13 0.04 0.96
C ARG A 113 4.64 0.79 2.19
N PRO A 114 4.84 0.11 3.34
CA PRO A 114 5.56 0.67 4.46
C PRO A 114 7.08 0.45 4.31
N TYR A 115 7.85 1.51 4.51
CA TYR A 115 9.31 1.50 4.56
C TYR A 115 9.79 1.86 5.96
N LEU A 116 10.95 1.31 6.33
CA LEU A 116 11.69 1.78 7.50
C LEU A 116 12.80 2.70 7.05
N ASP A 117 13.05 3.76 7.81
CA ASP A 117 14.14 4.70 7.56
C ASP A 117 15.51 4.02 7.45
N SER A 118 15.76 2.96 8.22
CA SER A 118 17.02 2.20 8.13
C SER A 118 17.17 1.32 6.89
N SER A 119 16.08 1.10 6.13
CA SER A 119 15.96 0.04 5.12
C SER A 119 15.43 0.53 3.77
N LEU A 120 15.58 1.82 3.46
CA LEU A 120 15.13 2.39 2.17
C LEU A 120 15.79 1.73 0.96
N ASP A 121 17.07 1.32 1.07
CA ASP A 121 17.82 0.68 -0.02
C ASP A 121 17.56 -0.83 -0.15
N ALA A 122 17.03 -1.49 0.90
CA ALA A 122 16.83 -2.93 0.90
C ALA A 122 15.48 -3.36 0.31
N GLY A 123 14.51 -2.43 0.27
CA GLY A 123 13.14 -2.67 -0.19
C GLY A 123 12.09 -2.52 0.93
N PRO A 124 10.80 -2.67 0.60
CA PRO A 124 9.72 -2.53 1.56
C PRO A 124 9.75 -3.65 2.62
N GLN A 125 9.28 -3.35 3.83
CA GLN A 125 9.22 -4.36 4.91
C GLN A 125 8.23 -5.48 4.59
N MET A 126 7.21 -5.15 3.82
CA MET A 126 6.17 -6.07 3.42
C MET A 126 6.56 -6.76 2.13
N LYS A 127 6.63 -8.11 2.16
CA LYS A 127 7.05 -8.91 0.99
C LYS A 127 6.04 -8.91 -0.16
N VAL A 128 4.76 -8.73 0.16
CA VAL A 128 3.67 -8.61 -0.82
C VAL A 128 3.02 -7.27 -0.56
N PRO A 129 3.10 -6.30 -1.49
CA PRO A 129 2.48 -4.99 -1.30
C PRO A 129 0.95 -5.10 -1.23
N ILE A 130 0.29 -4.13 -0.58
CA ILE A 130 -1.18 -4.11 -0.51
C ILE A 130 -1.67 -3.37 -1.74
N GLU A 131 -2.35 -4.07 -2.63
CA GLU A 131 -3.02 -3.50 -3.79
C GLU A 131 -4.49 -3.18 -3.46
N MET A 132 -4.94 -2.01 -3.91
CA MET A 132 -6.30 -1.51 -3.78
C MET A 132 -6.76 -1.00 -5.14
N GLU A 133 -8.04 -1.20 -5.46
CA GLU A 133 -8.65 -0.64 -6.66
C GLU A 133 -9.53 0.56 -6.27
N VAL A 134 -9.37 1.68 -6.95
CA VAL A 134 -10.18 2.88 -6.67
C VAL A 134 -11.54 2.72 -7.32
N LEU A 135 -12.59 2.73 -6.49
CA LEU A 135 -13.99 2.73 -6.92
C LEU A 135 -14.45 4.13 -7.32
N GLU A 136 -14.12 5.11 -6.49
CA GLU A 136 -14.56 6.49 -6.66
C GLU A 136 -13.48 7.49 -6.26
N ALA A 137 -13.46 8.62 -6.95
CA ALA A 137 -12.57 9.73 -6.65
C ALA A 137 -13.35 11.04 -6.65
N THR A 138 -13.33 11.71 -5.50
CA THR A 138 -13.88 13.05 -5.34
C THR A 138 -12.73 14.03 -5.19
N ALA A 139 -12.67 15.00 -6.08
CA ALA A 139 -11.64 16.04 -6.07
C ALA A 139 -12.26 17.42 -5.92
N ASN A 140 -11.67 18.24 -5.07
CA ASN A 140 -11.96 19.68 -4.96
C ASN A 140 -10.63 20.47 -5.04
N ASN A 141 -10.68 21.81 -4.94
CA ASN A 141 -9.52 22.65 -5.24
C ASN A 141 -8.33 22.48 -4.26
N TYR A 142 -8.53 21.77 -3.15
CA TYR A 142 -7.54 21.65 -2.07
C TYR A 142 -7.31 20.21 -1.62
N GLN A 143 -8.22 19.28 -1.93
CA GLN A 143 -8.21 17.92 -1.43
C GLN A 143 -8.70 16.93 -2.51
N ILE A 144 -8.11 15.74 -2.50
CA ILE A 144 -8.61 14.57 -3.23
C ILE A 144 -8.99 13.52 -2.21
N GLN A 145 -10.18 12.95 -2.34
CA GLN A 145 -10.63 11.79 -1.59
C GLN A 145 -10.83 10.62 -2.57
N LEU A 146 -10.13 9.52 -2.34
CA LEU A 146 -10.30 8.27 -3.06
C LEU A 146 -10.96 7.25 -2.15
N THR A 147 -11.98 6.58 -2.67
CA THR A 147 -12.57 5.39 -2.06
C THR A 147 -12.08 4.20 -2.84
N ALA A 148 -11.36 3.29 -2.19
CA ALA A 148 -10.80 2.11 -2.81
C ALA A 148 -11.27 0.85 -2.09
N ASN A 149 -11.63 -0.18 -2.84
CA ASN A 149 -11.80 -1.52 -2.27
C ASN A 149 -10.44 -2.20 -2.17
N VAL A 150 -10.27 -2.95 -1.09
CA VAL A 150 -9.18 -3.94 -1.04
C VAL A 150 -9.63 -5.10 -1.90
N GLU A 151 -9.15 -5.16 -3.14
CA GLU A 151 -9.62 -6.15 -4.09
C GLU A 151 -9.36 -7.57 -3.57
N ASP A 152 -8.24 -7.82 -2.89
CA ASP A 152 -7.94 -9.19 -2.50
C ASP A 152 -6.94 -9.41 -1.37
N VAL A 153 -7.46 -9.51 -0.15
CA VAL A 153 -6.85 -10.37 0.88
C VAL A 153 -7.14 -11.87 0.57
N PHE A 154 -8.01 -12.17 -0.41
CA PHE A 154 -8.49 -13.53 -0.70
C PHE A 154 -7.85 -14.21 -1.95
N HIS A 155 -7.41 -13.46 -2.97
CA HIS A 155 -6.69 -13.93 -4.18
C HIS A 155 -5.21 -13.56 -4.19
N ALA A 156 -4.66 -13.01 -3.10
CA ALA A 156 -3.27 -13.26 -2.78
C ALA A 156 -3.13 -14.78 -2.56
N ALA A 157 -2.93 -15.50 -3.66
CA ALA A 157 -2.72 -16.93 -3.69
C ALA A 157 -1.47 -17.24 -2.84
N PHE A 158 -1.71 -17.53 -1.57
CA PHE A 158 -1.26 -18.76 -0.95
C PHE A 158 0.16 -19.20 -1.36
N PRO A 159 1.22 -18.89 -0.58
CA PRO A 159 2.27 -19.86 -0.38
C PRO A 159 1.78 -20.84 0.69
N LEU A 160 1.59 -22.10 0.28
CA LEU A 160 1.35 -23.26 1.14
C LEU A 160 2.57 -23.46 2.05
N THR A 161 2.68 -22.70 3.13
CA THR A 161 3.49 -23.17 4.25
C THR A 161 2.64 -24.16 5.02
N ARG A 162 2.56 -25.39 4.50
CA ARG A 162 2.14 -26.54 5.32
C ARG A 162 3.05 -26.54 6.55
N TYR A 163 2.45 -26.61 7.73
CA TYR A 163 3.12 -27.02 8.95
C TYR A 163 3.63 -28.45 8.75
N ILE A 164 4.82 -28.59 8.17
CA ILE A 164 5.55 -29.86 8.11
C ILE A 164 6.56 -29.90 9.24
N HIS A 165 6.67 -31.09 9.82
CA HIS A 165 7.39 -31.43 11.04
C HIS A 165 8.91 -31.18 11.00
N ASP A 166 9.43 -30.74 9.85
CA ASP A 166 10.85 -30.49 9.59
C ASP A 166 11.36 -29.18 10.21
N ARG A 167 10.49 -28.17 10.40
CA ARG A 167 10.89 -26.82 10.86
C ARG A 167 10.77 -26.57 12.36
N PHE A 168 10.06 -27.43 13.10
CA PHE A 168 9.82 -27.28 14.54
C PHE A 168 10.00 -28.62 15.28
N PRO A 169 11.25 -29.05 15.53
CA PRO A 169 11.53 -30.32 16.21
C PRO A 169 11.10 -30.38 17.68
N THR A 170 10.54 -29.31 18.26
CA THR A 170 10.16 -29.24 19.68
C THR A 170 8.68 -29.50 19.97
N LEU A 171 7.87 -29.83 18.96
CA LEU A 171 6.42 -30.02 19.09
C LEU A 171 6.00 -31.50 19.16
N SER A 172 6.82 -32.34 19.81
CA SER A 172 6.44 -33.69 20.21
C SER A 172 6.26 -33.75 21.72
N TYR A 173 5.05 -34.11 22.17
CA TYR A 173 4.76 -34.44 23.56
C TYR A 173 5.67 -35.60 24.01
N ASN A 174 6.43 -35.35 25.06
CA ASN A 174 7.11 -36.38 25.83
C ASN A 174 6.02 -37.26 26.48
N THR A 175 5.93 -38.53 26.09
CA THR A 175 5.21 -39.55 26.86
C THR A 175 6.20 -40.22 27.81
#